data_AF-A0A4Q5DKX1-F1
#
_entry.id   AF-A0A4Q5DKX1-F1
#
_cell.length_a   1.000
_cell.length_b   1.000
_cell.length_c   1.000
_cell.angle_alpha   90.00
_cell.angle_beta   90.00
_cell.angle_gamma   90.00
#
_symmetry.space_group_name_H-M   'P 1'
#
loop_
_entity.id
_entity.type
_entity.pdbx_description
1 polymer ?
#
loop_
_entity_poly.entity_id
_entity_poly.type
_entity_poly.pdbx_seq_one_letter_code
_entity_poly.pdbx_strand_id
1 'polypeptide(L)'
;MEITDLKQMTKEEVFNFIRQRLSFSKELQEQFRHVNKDDLAKEHRRFEMSGNESKTGQCTIFNTAILNEFADLGIYDYTSYLFLDFHNGTPIVYLKYFSENENLEYSFTGYTTTEIIFAILELTIFSGKPKRNRS
;
A
#
# COMPACT_ATOMS: atom_id res chain seq x y z
N MET A 1 0.71 4.30 -16.39
CA MET A 1 1.56 5.35 -15.80
C MET A 1 2.93 4.74 -15.63
N GLU A 2 3.98 5.37 -16.15
CA GLU A 2 5.34 4.84 -16.02
C GLU A 2 5.93 5.22 -14.67
N ILE A 3 6.82 4.39 -14.12
CA ILE A 3 7.48 4.65 -12.82
C ILE A 3 8.26 5.98 -12.84
N THR A 4 8.76 6.38 -14.02
CA THR A 4 9.46 7.65 -14.22
C THR A 4 8.58 8.86 -13.93
N ASP A 5 7.29 8.78 -14.21
CA ASP A 5 6.33 9.85 -13.96
C ASP A 5 6.09 9.98 -12.44
N LEU A 6 5.97 8.84 -11.76
CA LEU A 6 5.74 8.79 -10.31
C LEU A 6 6.87 9.43 -9.50
N LYS A 7 8.13 9.34 -9.97
CA LYS A 7 9.29 9.95 -9.29
C LYS A 7 9.36 11.47 -9.41
N GLN A 8 8.65 12.05 -10.37
CA GLN A 8 8.63 13.51 -10.60
C GLN A 8 7.46 14.19 -9.87
N MET A 9 6.50 13.40 -9.39
CA MET A 9 5.34 13.89 -8.67
C MET A 9 5.71 14.41 -7.28
N THR A 10 5.02 15.47 -6.87
CA THR A 10 5.03 15.95 -5.49
C THR A 10 4.37 14.93 -4.56
N LYS A 11 4.65 15.03 -3.26
CA LYS A 11 4.04 14.16 -2.24
C LYS A 11 2.50 14.15 -2.31
N GLU A 12 1.87 15.31 -2.51
CA GLU A 12 0.41 15.40 -2.58
C GLU A 12 -0.15 14.76 -3.84
N GLU A 13 0.56 14.87 -4.97
CA GLU A 13 0.17 14.17 -6.20
C GLU A 13 0.28 12.65 -6.03
N VAL A 14 1.33 12.16 -5.37
CA VAL A 14 1.45 10.72 -5.06
C VAL A 14 0.34 10.27 -4.10
N PHE A 15 -0.01 11.08 -3.10
CA PHE A 15 -1.14 10.79 -2.21
C PHE A 15 -2.46 10.69 -2.97
N ASN A 16 -2.71 11.63 -3.89
CA ASN A 16 -3.90 11.59 -4.75
C ASN A 16 -3.91 10.37 -5.66
N PHE A 17 -2.77 10.00 -6.22
CA PHE A 17 -2.62 8.77 -7.00
C PHE A 17 -2.95 7.52 -6.17
N ILE A 18 -2.41 7.41 -4.95
CA ILE A 18 -2.71 6.29 -4.05
C ILE A 18 -4.21 6.22 -3.75
N ARG A 19 -4.84 7.35 -3.40
CA ARG A 19 -6.30 7.42 -3.13
C ARG A 19 -7.12 7.02 -4.36
N GLN A 20 -6.76 7.51 -5.54
CA GLN A 20 -7.44 7.15 -6.79
C GLN A 20 -7.32 5.66 -7.09
N ARG A 21 -6.14 5.07 -6.89
CA ARG A 21 -5.91 3.65 -7.12
C ARG A 21 -6.69 2.75 -6.16
N LEU A 22 -6.91 3.23 -4.93
CA LEU A 22 -7.72 2.54 -3.93
C LEU A 22 -9.21 2.85 -4.01
N SER A 23 -9.63 3.79 -4.88
CA SER A 23 -11.04 4.14 -5.04
C SER A 23 -11.87 2.96 -5.54
N PHE A 24 -13.16 2.98 -5.21
CA PHE A 24 -14.08 1.93 -5.66
C PHE A 24 -14.37 2.09 -7.16
N SER A 25 -14.44 0.97 -7.89
CA SER A 25 -14.80 0.99 -9.31
C SER A 25 -16.22 1.53 -9.49
N LYS A 26 -16.50 2.15 -10.66
CA LYS A 26 -17.82 2.71 -10.95
C LYS A 26 -18.91 1.64 -10.90
N GLU A 27 -18.60 0.44 -11.37
CA GLU A 27 -19.52 -0.71 -11.36
C GLU A 27 -19.87 -1.12 -9.93
N LEU A 28 -18.92 -1.09 -9.00
CA LEU A 28 -19.17 -1.36 -7.59
C LEU A 28 -20.00 -0.24 -6.96
N GLN A 29 -19.67 1.03 -7.26
CA GLN A 29 -20.42 2.18 -6.77
C GLN A 29 -21.90 2.15 -7.19
N GLU A 30 -22.20 1.71 -8.40
CA GLU A 30 -23.56 1.59 -8.93
C GLU A 30 -24.40 0.51 -8.24
N GLN A 31 -23.77 -0.49 -7.63
CA GLN A 31 -24.48 -1.54 -6.88
C GLN A 31 -25.00 -1.06 -5.53
N PHE A 32 -24.47 0.03 -4.98
CA PHE A 32 -24.93 0.61 -3.72
C PHE A 32 -26.20 1.45 -3.94
N ARG A 33 -27.35 0.96 -3.48
CA ARG A 33 -28.67 1.60 -3.67
C ARG A 33 -29.02 2.67 -2.64
N HIS A 34 -28.44 2.59 -1.44
CA HIS A 34 -28.82 3.42 -0.29
C HIS A 34 -27.65 4.25 0.26
N VAL A 35 -26.60 4.45 -0.54
CA VAL A 35 -25.42 5.23 -0.16
C VAL A 35 -25.39 6.50 -1.01
N ASN A 36 -25.01 7.63 -0.41
CA ASN A 36 -24.75 8.85 -1.16
C ASN A 36 -23.54 8.62 -2.08
N LYS A 37 -23.78 8.68 -3.39
CA LYS A 37 -22.73 8.44 -4.41
C LYS A 37 -21.60 9.45 -4.32
N ASP A 38 -21.90 10.70 -3.96
CA ASP A 38 -20.89 11.76 -3.85
C ASP A 38 -19.96 11.56 -2.65
N ASP A 39 -20.47 10.94 -1.58
CA ASP A 39 -19.66 10.61 -0.41
C ASP A 39 -18.89 9.29 -0.64
N LEU A 40 -19.51 8.31 -1.28
CA LEU A 40 -18.86 7.05 -1.66
C LEU A 40 -17.70 7.27 -2.65
N ALA A 41 -17.83 8.23 -3.57
CA ALA A 41 -16.77 8.60 -4.51
C ALA A 41 -15.54 9.21 -3.84
N LYS A 42 -15.68 9.73 -2.60
CA LYS A 42 -14.57 10.23 -1.78
C LYS A 42 -13.93 9.12 -0.93
N GLU A 43 -14.62 7.98 -0.79
CA GLU A 43 -14.12 6.83 -0.06
C GLU A 43 -13.24 5.94 -0.93
N HIS A 44 -12.28 5.29 -0.28
CA HIS A 44 -11.34 4.37 -0.90
C HIS A 44 -11.11 3.19 0.04
N ARG A 45 -10.61 2.08 -0.51
CA ARG A 45 -10.17 0.94 0.30
C ARG A 45 -9.12 1.39 1.31
N ARG A 46 -9.19 0.85 2.54
CA ARG A 46 -8.29 1.16 3.65
C ARG A 46 -7.83 -0.14 4.28
N PHE A 47 -6.62 -0.14 4.84
CA PHE A 47 -6.16 -1.26 5.65
C PHE A 47 -7.07 -1.48 6.86
N GLU A 48 -7.27 -2.74 7.22
CA GLU A 48 -7.81 -3.11 8.52
C GLU A 48 -6.72 -2.87 9.57
N MET A 49 -6.72 -1.65 10.13
CA MET A 49 -5.65 -1.16 11.00
C MET A 49 -5.54 -1.93 12.31
N SER A 50 -6.64 -2.49 12.81
CA SER A 50 -6.65 -3.14 14.12
C SER A 50 -5.78 -4.39 14.17
N GLY A 51 -5.62 -5.08 13.04
CA GLY A 51 -5.02 -6.42 13.00
C GLY A 51 -5.96 -7.53 13.48
N ASN A 52 -7.18 -7.19 13.91
CA ASN A 52 -8.13 -8.16 14.44
C ASN A 52 -8.83 -8.91 13.30
N GLU A 53 -9.07 -10.20 13.52
CA GLU A 53 -9.72 -11.05 12.54
C GLU A 53 -10.71 -12.01 13.20
N SER A 54 -11.85 -12.23 12.54
CA SER A 54 -12.85 -13.23 12.94
C SER A 54 -12.51 -14.62 12.39
N LYS A 55 -11.66 -14.68 11.36
CA LYS A 55 -11.15 -15.89 10.75
C LYS A 55 -9.65 -15.75 10.55
N THR A 56 -8.90 -16.77 10.96
CA THR A 56 -7.43 -16.78 10.87
C THR A 56 -6.93 -16.44 9.46
N GLY A 57 -6.03 -15.47 9.37
CA GLY A 57 -5.39 -14.99 8.15
C GLY A 57 -6.21 -13.99 7.33
N GLN A 58 -7.44 -13.64 7.73
CA GLN A 58 -8.29 -12.73 6.96
C GLN A 58 -7.68 -11.33 6.89
N CYS A 59 -7.17 -10.80 8.00
CA CYS A 59 -6.59 -9.45 8.03
C CYS A 59 -5.35 -9.38 7.13
N THR A 60 -4.48 -10.38 7.24
CA THR A 60 -3.26 -10.49 6.41
C THR A 60 -3.60 -10.54 4.92
N ILE A 61 -4.57 -11.39 4.52
CA ILE A 61 -4.97 -11.52 3.10
C ILE A 61 -5.55 -10.21 2.59
N PHE A 62 -6.45 -9.57 3.36
CA PHE A 62 -7.11 -8.33 2.97
C PHE A 62 -6.11 -7.17 2.83
N ASN A 63 -5.25 -6.95 3.83
CA ASN A 63 -4.27 -5.87 3.79
C ASN A 63 -3.19 -6.11 2.72
N THR A 64 -2.78 -7.36 2.52
CA THR A 64 -1.86 -7.71 1.43
C THR A 64 -2.49 -7.44 0.07
N ALA A 65 -3.79 -7.70 -0.12
CA ALA A 65 -4.48 -7.39 -1.37
C ALA A 65 -4.48 -5.89 -1.67
N ILE A 66 -4.69 -5.04 -0.66
CA ILE A 66 -4.60 -3.57 -0.80
C ILE A 66 -3.19 -3.13 -1.21
N LEU A 67 -2.15 -3.68 -0.58
CA LEU A 67 -0.78 -3.36 -0.92
C LEU A 67 -0.40 -3.84 -2.34
N ASN A 68 -0.90 -5.02 -2.73
CA ASN A 68 -0.66 -5.61 -4.04
C ASN A 68 -1.27 -4.82 -5.20
N GLU A 69 -2.18 -3.88 -4.94
CA GLU A 69 -2.63 -2.92 -5.95
C GLU A 69 -1.46 -2.13 -6.55
N PHE A 70 -0.34 -2.00 -5.83
CA PHE A 70 0.87 -1.29 -6.25
C PHE A 70 2.00 -2.22 -6.71
N ALA A 71 1.75 -3.53 -6.83
CA ALA A 71 2.76 -4.51 -7.20
C ALA A 71 3.37 -4.26 -8.59
N ASP A 72 2.54 -3.79 -9.54
CA ASP A 72 2.92 -3.40 -10.90
C ASP A 72 3.91 -2.24 -10.95
N LEU A 73 3.97 -1.41 -9.90
CA LEU A 73 4.96 -0.34 -9.78
C LEU A 73 6.36 -0.88 -9.39
N GLY A 74 6.48 -2.19 -9.15
CA GLY A 74 7.75 -2.84 -8.84
C GLY A 74 8.17 -2.70 -7.38
N ILE A 75 7.23 -2.49 -6.44
CA ILE A 75 7.56 -2.38 -4.99
C ILE A 75 8.33 -3.61 -4.45
N TYR A 76 8.11 -4.78 -5.06
CA TYR A 76 8.79 -6.03 -4.71
C TYR A 76 10.12 -6.26 -5.44
N ASP A 77 10.51 -5.37 -6.36
CA ASP A 77 11.75 -5.54 -7.13
C ASP A 77 12.99 -5.12 -6.32
N TYR A 78 12.78 -4.38 -5.24
CA TYR A 78 13.83 -3.88 -4.35
C TYR A 78 14.13 -4.84 -3.20
N THR A 79 13.22 -5.77 -2.91
CA THR A 79 13.24 -6.56 -1.68
C THR A 79 13.27 -8.07 -1.94
N SER A 80 13.85 -8.81 -0.99
CA SER A 80 13.73 -10.27 -0.84
C SER A 80 12.42 -10.66 -0.22
N TYR A 81 11.96 -9.88 0.74
CA TYR A 81 10.60 -9.93 1.21
C TYR A 81 10.18 -8.52 1.61
N LEU A 82 8.89 -8.27 1.49
CA LEU A 82 8.22 -7.11 2.05
C LEU A 82 6.91 -7.62 2.62
N PHE A 83 6.77 -7.51 3.92
CA PHE A 83 5.61 -7.99 4.66
C PHE A 83 5.07 -6.84 5.52
N LEU A 84 3.77 -6.58 5.40
CA LEU A 84 3.06 -5.57 6.16
C LEU A 84 2.15 -6.30 7.15
N ASP A 85 2.44 -6.09 8.44
CA ASP A 85 1.68 -6.66 9.54
C ASP A 85 0.93 -5.57 10.31
N PHE A 86 -0.15 -5.96 10.96
CA PHE A 86 -0.94 -5.10 11.83
C PHE A 86 -1.22 -5.84 13.13
N HIS A 87 -0.79 -5.25 14.25
CA HIS A 87 -1.05 -5.80 15.57
C HIS A 87 -1.53 -4.69 16.51
N ASN A 88 -2.75 -4.84 17.04
CA ASN A 88 -3.35 -3.90 18.01
C ASN A 88 -3.33 -2.43 17.54
N GLY A 89 -3.61 -2.18 16.27
CA GLY A 89 -3.60 -0.81 15.72
C GLY A 89 -2.23 -0.33 15.25
N THR A 90 -1.17 -1.13 15.43
CA THR A 90 0.20 -0.77 15.03
C THR A 90 0.58 -1.46 13.72
N PRO A 91 0.72 -0.71 12.62
CA PRO A 91 1.32 -1.20 11.39
C PRO A 91 2.84 -1.37 11.54
N ILE A 92 3.35 -2.52 11.10
CA ILE A 92 4.78 -2.79 11.02
C ILE A 92 5.11 -3.32 9.62
N VAL A 93 6.08 -2.68 8.96
CA VAL A 93 6.66 -3.20 7.72
C VAL A 93 7.97 -3.90 8.03
N TYR A 94 8.01 -5.19 7.72
CA TYR A 94 9.21 -5.98 7.69
C TYR A 94 9.72 -6.05 6.25
N LEU A 95 10.97 -5.67 6.03
CA LEU A 95 11.57 -5.74 4.71
C LEU A 95 13.03 -6.14 4.77
N LYS A 96 13.48 -6.80 3.71
CA LYS A 96 14.90 -7.05 3.45
C LYS A 96 15.19 -6.68 2.02
N TYR A 97 16.11 -5.75 1.80
CA TYR A 97 16.56 -5.44 0.43
C TYR A 97 17.23 -6.66 -0.21
N PHE A 98 17.09 -6.82 -1.52
CA PHE A 98 17.67 -8.00 -2.18
C PHE A 98 19.20 -7.97 -2.23
N SER A 99 19.78 -6.77 -2.24
CA SER A 99 21.21 -6.53 -2.29
C SER A 99 21.88 -6.59 -0.91
N GLU A 100 21.10 -6.74 0.17
CA GLU A 100 21.57 -6.63 1.55
C GLU A 100 21.13 -7.84 2.37
N ASN A 101 21.86 -8.11 3.46
CA ASN A 101 21.57 -9.27 4.31
C ASN A 101 20.77 -8.90 5.58
N GLU A 102 20.49 -7.62 5.79
CA GLU A 102 19.81 -7.10 6.98
C GLU A 102 18.28 -7.27 6.90
N ASN A 103 17.68 -7.63 8.03
CA ASN A 103 16.23 -7.62 8.21
C ASN A 103 15.86 -6.29 8.87
N LEU A 104 15.02 -5.50 8.21
CA LEU A 104 14.61 -4.19 8.66
C LEU A 104 13.15 -4.21 9.12
N GLU A 105 12.85 -3.41 10.13
CA GLU A 105 11.53 -3.27 10.72
C GLU A 105 11.20 -1.79 10.88
N TYR A 106 10.01 -1.38 10.41
CA TYR A 106 9.53 -0.01 10.49
C TYR A 106 8.12 0.02 11.06
N SER A 107 7.94 0.69 12.21
CA SER A 107 6.62 0.96 12.77
C SER A 107 6.06 2.27 12.21
N PHE A 108 4.79 2.24 11.80
CA PHE A 108 4.08 3.40 11.26
C PHE A 108 2.90 3.81 12.14
N THR A 109 3.10 3.76 13.46
CA THR A 109 2.06 4.17 14.43
C THR A 109 1.54 5.57 14.13
N GLY A 110 0.21 5.71 14.03
CA GLY A 110 -0.46 6.97 13.72
C GLY A 110 -0.59 7.30 12.23
N TYR A 111 -0.04 6.46 11.35
CA TYR A 111 -0.14 6.67 9.90
C TYR A 111 -1.48 6.16 9.37
N THR A 112 -2.02 6.89 8.41
CA THR A 112 -3.16 6.47 7.58
C THR A 112 -2.72 5.44 6.52
N THR A 113 -3.68 4.77 5.87
CA THR A 113 -3.39 3.84 4.77
C THR A 113 -2.54 4.49 3.68
N THR A 114 -2.87 5.71 3.29
CA THR A 114 -2.15 6.45 2.26
C THR A 114 -0.70 6.72 2.68
N GLU A 115 -0.48 7.11 3.94
CA GLU A 115 0.86 7.37 4.47
C GLU A 115 1.70 6.11 4.59
N ILE A 116 1.11 4.98 5.01
CA ILE A 116 1.80 3.68 5.06
C ILE A 116 2.25 3.27 3.66
N ILE A 117 1.36 3.35 2.67
CA ILE A 117 1.70 3.01 1.27
C ILE A 117 2.78 3.95 0.75
N PHE A 118 2.66 5.25 1.00
CA PHE A 118 3.69 6.21 0.59
C PHE A 118 5.05 5.90 1.23
N ALA A 119 5.10 5.57 2.52
CA ALA A 119 6.33 5.18 3.20
C ALA A 119 6.94 3.91 2.57
N ILE A 120 6.11 2.95 2.14
CA ILE A 120 6.59 1.79 1.37
C ILE A 120 7.18 2.22 0.03
N LEU A 121 6.57 3.19 -0.68
CA LEU A 121 7.15 3.76 -1.91
C LEU A 121 8.49 4.46 -1.63
N GLU A 122 8.62 5.17 -0.51
CA GLU A 122 9.89 5.77 -0.06
C GLU A 122 10.97 4.73 0.20
N LEU A 123 10.60 3.61 0.85
CA LEU A 123 11.49 2.49 1.11
C LEU A 123 11.83 1.68 -0.14
N THR A 124 11.07 1.81 -1.24
CA THR A 124 11.27 1.01 -2.45
C THR A 124 11.59 1.90 -3.65
N ILE A 125 10.56 2.39 -4.34
CA ILE A 125 10.67 3.11 -5.62
C ILE A 125 11.51 4.39 -5.50
N PHE A 126 11.33 5.14 -4.41
CA PHE A 126 12.03 6.41 -4.19
C PHE A 126 13.33 6.28 -3.39
N SER A 127 13.67 5.07 -2.92
CA SER A 127 14.82 4.83 -2.04
C SER A 127 16.20 5.05 -2.69
N GLY A 128 16.25 5.07 -4.03
CA GLY A 128 17.51 5.05 -4.78
C GLY A 128 18.27 3.71 -4.71
N LYS A 129 17.74 2.70 -4.01
CA LYS A 129 18.31 1.35 -3.94
C LYS A 129 18.28 0.68 -5.33
N PRO A 130 19.19 -0.26 -5.61
CA PRO A 130 19.11 -1.04 -6.83
C PRO A 130 17.78 -1.80 -6.88
N LYS A 131 17.31 -2.12 -8.09
CA LYS A 131 16.18 -3.02 -8.34
C LYS A 131 16.66 -4.31 -8.99
N ARG A 132 15.98 -5.42 -8.72
CA ARG A 132 16.21 -6.68 -9.45
C ARG A 132 15.80 -6.53 -10.90
N ASN A 133 16.52 -7.20 -11.78
CA ASN A 133 16.06 -7.42 -13.14
C ASN A 133 15.04 -8.57 -13.13
N ARG A 134 13.79 -8.26 -13.48
CA ARG A 134 12.76 -9.25 -13.76
C ARG A 134 12.47 -9.17 -15.26
N SER A 135 12.82 -10.23 -15.98
CA SER A 135 12.62 -10.41 -17.43
C SER A 135 11.26 -11.00 -17.73
#